data_AF-A0A5M9JQ13-F1
#
_entry.id   AF-A0A5M9JQ13-F1
#
_cell.length_a   1.000
_cell.length_b   1.000
_cell.length_c   1.000
_cell.angle_alpha   90.00
_cell.angle_beta   90.00
_cell.angle_gamma   90.00
#
_symmetry.space_group_name_H-M   'P 1'
#
loop_
_entity.id
_entity.type
_entity.pdbx_description
1 polymer ?
#
loop_
_entity_poly.entity_id
_entity_poly.type
_entity_poly.pdbx_seq_one_letter_code
_entity_poly.pdbx_strand_id
1 'polypeptide(L)'
;MMATCESRHWHDIRCPLCPEKIEASTVAKYLSGDMLLNYNEYMRTSKMRHLPGFSWCLSPSCSSGQVHTPGDASPNMICQKCGFATCYSHQLPWHHGKTCEQAGGLKSKEDRDSEAWIRSQTKNCPRCGVATMKSGGCDGIFCKCGKSWNWKSNI
;
A
#
# COMPACT_ATOMS: atom_id res chain seq x y z
N MET A 1 -12.57 -4.85 -32.32
CA MET A 1 -12.10 -3.75 -31.44
C MET A 1 -12.41 -4.19 -30.01
N MET A 2 -11.41 -4.66 -29.25
CA MET A 2 -11.60 -5.08 -27.86
C MET A 2 -11.63 -3.81 -27.00
N ALA A 3 -12.80 -3.48 -26.46
CA ALA A 3 -12.94 -2.33 -25.58
C ALA A 3 -12.47 -2.73 -24.17
N THR A 4 -11.42 -2.08 -23.65
CA THR A 4 -10.86 -2.36 -22.32
C THR A 4 -11.41 -1.37 -21.31
N CYS A 5 -11.91 -1.87 -20.17
CA CYS A 5 -12.33 -1.02 -19.05
C CYS A 5 -11.10 -0.76 -18.16
N GLU A 6 -10.52 0.44 -18.25
CA GLU A 6 -9.36 0.84 -17.46
C GLU A 6 -9.74 1.57 -16.15
N SER A 7 -10.79 1.13 -15.45
CA SER A 7 -11.14 1.76 -14.17
C SER A 7 -10.10 1.37 -13.10
N ARG A 8 -9.33 2.36 -12.61
CA ARG A 8 -8.38 2.17 -11.50
C ARG A 8 -9.04 2.04 -10.13
N HIS A 9 -10.31 2.44 -10.02
CA HIS A 9 -11.07 2.46 -8.77
C HIS A 9 -12.47 1.92 -8.97
N TRP A 10 -12.97 1.09 -8.05
CA TRP A 10 -14.26 0.40 -8.22
C TRP A 10 -15.47 1.35 -8.09
N HIS A 11 -15.28 2.56 -7.56
CA HIS A 11 -16.32 3.59 -7.50
C HIS A 11 -16.39 4.45 -8.77
N ASP A 12 -15.50 4.25 -9.76
CA ASP A 12 -15.46 4.99 -11.04
C ASP A 12 -15.36 4.03 -12.23
N ILE A 13 -16.23 3.03 -12.25
CA ILE A 13 -16.37 2.12 -13.39
C ILE A 13 -17.17 2.83 -14.49
N ARG A 14 -16.58 2.93 -15.68
CA ARG A 14 -17.16 3.62 -16.84
C ARG A 14 -17.44 2.65 -17.96
N CYS A 15 -18.43 3.00 -18.78
CA CYS A 15 -18.70 2.30 -20.02
C CYS A 15 -17.45 2.36 -20.92
N PRO A 16 -17.06 1.25 -21.57
CA PRO A 16 -15.91 1.27 -22.47
C PRO A 16 -16.24 1.84 -23.86
N LEU A 17 -17.52 2.15 -24.13
CA LEU A 17 -18.00 2.72 -25.40
C LEU A 17 -18.44 4.19 -25.28
N CYS A 18 -18.64 4.70 -24.07
CA CYS A 18 -19.05 6.08 -23.82
C CYS A 18 -18.48 6.59 -22.48
N PRO A 19 -18.38 7.91 -22.23
CA PRO A 19 -17.77 8.43 -20.99
C PRO A 19 -18.65 8.24 -19.74
N GLU A 20 -19.82 7.62 -19.87
CA GLU A 20 -20.81 7.49 -18.82
C GLU A 20 -20.36 6.53 -17.71
N LYS A 21 -20.62 6.92 -16.46
CA LYS A 21 -20.35 6.12 -15.28
C LYS A 21 -21.46 5.09 -15.10
N ILE A 22 -21.07 3.84 -14.82
CA ILE A 22 -22.03 2.78 -14.53
C ILE A 22 -22.46 2.91 -13.06
N GLU A 23 -23.78 2.91 -12.84
CA GLU A 23 -24.35 2.91 -11.50
C GLU A 23 -23.91 1.70 -10.68
N ALA A 24 -23.65 1.91 -9.38
CA ALA A 24 -23.10 0.88 -8.52
C ALA A 24 -24.03 -0.34 -8.38
N SER A 25 -25.35 -0.10 -8.39
CA SER A 25 -26.37 -1.15 -8.39
C SER A 25 -26.34 -1.99 -9.67
N THR A 26 -26.03 -1.37 -10.80
CA THR A 26 -25.87 -2.07 -12.08
C THR A 26 -24.60 -2.92 -12.07
N VAL A 27 -23.47 -2.37 -11.62
CA VAL A 27 -22.22 -3.15 -11.47
C VAL A 27 -22.45 -4.37 -10.58
N ALA A 28 -23.06 -4.19 -9.41
CA ALA A 28 -23.30 -5.27 -8.45
C ALA A 28 -24.15 -6.42 -9.02
N LYS A 29 -25.07 -6.16 -9.97
CA LYS A 29 -25.87 -7.21 -10.63
C LYS A 29 -25.03 -8.17 -11.48
N TYR A 30 -23.90 -7.72 -11.98
CA TYR A 30 -23.02 -8.52 -12.84
C TYR A 30 -21.84 -9.15 -12.09
N LEU A 31 -21.70 -8.87 -10.79
CA LEU A 31 -20.68 -9.47 -9.93
C LEU A 31 -21.27 -10.63 -9.14
N SER A 32 -20.43 -11.62 -8.80
CA SER A 32 -20.82 -12.74 -7.96
C SER A 32 -19.65 -13.18 -7.07
N GLY A 33 -19.95 -14.00 -6.06
CA GLY A 33 -18.96 -14.54 -5.11
C GLY A 33 -18.11 -13.45 -4.45
N ASP A 34 -16.82 -13.72 -4.31
CA ASP A 34 -15.85 -12.83 -3.66
C ASP A 34 -15.76 -11.45 -4.34
N MET A 35 -15.97 -11.39 -5.66
CA MET A 35 -15.90 -10.11 -6.38
C MET A 35 -17.03 -9.16 -5.96
N LEU A 36 -18.24 -9.68 -5.77
CA LEU A 36 -19.38 -8.90 -5.26
C LEU A 36 -19.16 -8.49 -3.79
N LEU A 37 -18.65 -9.40 -2.97
CA LEU A 37 -18.36 -9.12 -1.55
C LEU A 37 -17.32 -8.00 -1.41
N ASN A 38 -16.20 -8.13 -2.13
CA ASN A 38 -15.16 -7.11 -2.19
C ASN A 38 -15.72 -5.78 -2.71
N TYR A 39 -16.71 -5.83 -3.62
CA TYR A 39 -17.23 -4.63 -4.26
C TYR A 39 -18.10 -3.83 -3.31
N ASN A 40 -18.99 -4.53 -2.64
CA ASN A 40 -19.82 -3.93 -1.62
C ASN A 40 -18.98 -3.36 -0.47
N GLU A 41 -17.94 -4.08 -0.03
CA GLU A 41 -17.06 -3.58 1.02
C GLU A 41 -16.24 -2.36 0.54
N TYR A 42 -15.68 -2.39 -0.67
CA TYR A 42 -15.00 -1.23 -1.25
C TYR A 42 -15.94 -0.03 -1.34
N MET A 43 -17.15 -0.20 -1.88
CA MET A 43 -18.12 0.88 -2.04
C MET A 43 -18.54 1.47 -0.68
N ARG A 44 -18.75 0.61 0.33
CA ARG A 44 -19.04 1.03 1.71
C ARG A 44 -17.90 1.84 2.32
N THR A 45 -16.67 1.41 2.09
CA THR A 45 -15.49 1.93 2.81
C THR A 45 -14.78 3.08 2.08
N SER A 46 -14.94 3.19 0.77
CA SER A 46 -14.22 4.15 -0.09
C SER A 46 -14.32 5.60 0.38
N LYS A 47 -15.51 6.05 0.79
CA LYS A 47 -15.72 7.41 1.30
C LYS A 47 -15.01 7.68 2.62
N MET A 48 -14.89 6.67 3.48
CA MET A 48 -14.28 6.80 4.80
C MET A 48 -12.75 6.91 4.72
N ARG A 49 -12.13 6.24 3.73
CA ARG A 49 -10.67 6.21 3.53
C ARG A 49 -10.03 7.59 3.35
N HIS A 50 -10.82 8.57 2.91
CA HIS A 50 -10.35 9.94 2.66
C HIS A 50 -10.63 10.90 3.81
N LEU A 51 -11.29 10.45 4.88
CA LEU A 51 -11.52 11.29 6.04
C LEU A 51 -10.19 11.56 6.75
N PRO A 52 -9.86 12.81 7.09
CA PRO A 52 -8.71 13.12 7.92
C PRO A 52 -8.79 12.34 9.24
N GLY A 53 -7.69 11.72 9.65
CA GLY A 53 -7.66 10.93 10.88
C GLY A 53 -8.14 9.49 10.73
N PHE A 54 -8.62 9.06 9.56
CA PHE A 54 -9.15 7.71 9.38
C PHE A 54 -8.07 6.63 9.40
N SER A 55 -8.33 5.52 10.10
CA SER A 55 -7.48 4.34 10.14
C SER A 55 -8.31 3.05 10.18
N TRP A 56 -7.81 2.02 9.50
CA TRP A 56 -8.39 0.67 9.52
C TRP A 56 -8.04 -0.07 10.80
N CYS A 57 -8.97 -0.88 11.31
CA CYS A 57 -8.64 -1.85 12.34
C CYS A 57 -7.64 -2.87 11.77
N LEU A 58 -6.60 -3.20 12.55
CA LEU A 58 -5.56 -4.16 12.15
C LEU A 58 -5.84 -5.59 12.62
N SER A 59 -6.97 -5.81 13.29
CA SER A 59 -7.38 -7.15 13.69
C SER A 59 -7.68 -8.00 12.45
N PRO A 60 -7.10 -9.22 12.33
CA PRO A 60 -7.35 -10.09 11.18
C PRO A 60 -8.82 -10.46 10.95
N SER A 61 -9.64 -10.38 12.00
CA SER A 61 -11.06 -10.72 11.96
C SER A 61 -11.98 -9.48 11.95
N CYS A 62 -11.45 -8.28 11.73
CA CYS A 62 -12.22 -7.04 11.78
C CYS A 62 -11.98 -6.16 10.55
N SER A 63 -13.04 -5.79 9.85
CA SER A 63 -13.00 -4.88 8.70
C SER A 63 -13.51 -3.46 9.01
N SER A 64 -13.71 -3.09 10.29
CA SER A 64 -14.14 -1.73 10.61
C SER A 64 -12.97 -0.74 10.51
N GLY A 65 -13.29 0.50 10.18
CA GLY A 65 -12.38 1.63 10.34
C GLY A 65 -13.02 2.72 11.19
N GLN A 66 -12.20 3.61 11.71
CA GLN A 66 -12.65 4.74 12.54
C GLN A 66 -11.75 5.95 12.32
N VAL A 67 -12.25 7.12 12.71
CA VAL A 67 -11.49 8.36 12.70
C VAL A 67 -10.84 8.55 14.07
N HIS A 68 -9.53 8.74 14.08
CA HIS A 68 -8.76 9.22 15.21
C HIS A 68 -8.67 10.74 15.16
N THR A 69 -9.11 11.39 16.23
CA THR A 69 -9.35 12.83 16.25
C THR A 69 -8.04 13.63 16.26
N PRO A 70 -7.91 14.68 15.44
CA PRO A 70 -6.78 15.60 15.53
C PRO A 70 -6.73 16.23 16.93
N GLY A 71 -5.62 16.05 17.65
CA GLY A 71 -5.43 16.56 19.02
C GLY A 71 -5.33 15.47 20.08
N ASP A 72 -5.61 14.21 19.75
CA ASP A 72 -5.31 13.09 20.64
C ASP A 72 -3.79 12.98 20.83
N ALA A 73 -3.31 13.26 22.04
CA ALA A 73 -1.88 13.16 22.38
C ALA A 73 -1.40 11.70 22.42
N SER A 74 -2.33 10.74 22.51
CA SER A 74 -2.03 9.32 22.61
C SER A 74 -2.19 8.65 21.24
N PRO A 75 -1.15 7.95 20.74
CA PRO A 75 -1.26 7.15 19.53
C PRO A 75 -2.04 5.86 19.74
N ASN A 76 -2.56 5.58 20.95
CA ASN A 76 -3.36 4.39 21.23
C ASN A 76 -4.79 4.55 20.70
N MET A 77 -5.10 3.86 19.61
CA MET A 77 -6.44 3.80 19.04
C MET A 77 -7.07 2.44 19.34
N ILE A 78 -8.19 2.44 20.07
CA ILE A 78 -8.98 1.23 20.36
C ILE A 78 -10.12 1.11 19.35
N CYS A 79 -10.21 -0.04 18.69
CA CYS A 79 -11.26 -0.29 17.72
C CYS A 79 -12.65 -0.29 18.37
N GLN A 80 -13.56 0.56 17.90
CA GLN A 80 -14.92 0.66 18.44
C GLN A 80 -15.79 -0.59 18.20
N LYS A 81 -15.44 -1.44 17.22
CA LYS A 81 -16.18 -2.66 16.89
C LYS A 81 -15.70 -3.89 17.66
N CYS A 82 -14.39 -4.08 17.78
CA CYS A 82 -13.81 -5.33 18.31
C CYS A 82 -12.86 -5.12 19.50
N GLY A 83 -12.59 -3.89 19.91
CA GLY A 83 -11.69 -3.58 21.03
C GLY A 83 -10.19 -3.74 20.73
N PHE A 84 -9.81 -4.12 19.51
CA PHE A 84 -8.40 -4.26 19.13
C PHE A 84 -7.66 -2.93 19.23
N ALA A 85 -6.53 -2.91 19.95
CA ALA A 85 -5.73 -1.72 20.14
C ALA A 85 -4.61 -1.63 19.09
N THR A 86 -4.50 -0.47 18.45
CA THR A 86 -3.56 -0.15 17.38
C THR A 86 -2.80 1.13 17.71
N CYS A 87 -1.51 1.17 17.39
CA CYS A 87 -0.75 2.41 17.35
C CYS A 87 -1.09 3.18 16.06
N TYR A 88 -1.85 4.27 16.18
CA TYR A 88 -2.27 5.12 15.06
C TYR A 88 -1.08 5.69 14.29
N SER A 89 0.00 6.09 14.98
CA SER A 89 1.18 6.70 14.36
C SER A 89 1.97 5.75 13.45
N HIS A 90 2.02 4.45 13.78
CA HIS A 90 2.85 3.46 13.06
C HIS A 90 2.04 2.39 12.34
N GLN A 91 0.72 2.35 12.54
CA GLN A 91 -0.18 1.33 12.00
C GLN A 91 0.31 -0.09 12.35
N LEU A 92 0.58 -0.32 13.64
CA LEU A 92 0.97 -1.61 14.23
C LEU A 92 0.03 -1.98 15.39
N PRO A 93 -0.08 -3.27 15.78
CA PRO A 93 -0.70 -3.63 17.05
C PRO A 93 -0.12 -2.81 18.21
N TRP A 94 -0.96 -2.46 19.18
CA TRP A 94 -0.53 -1.63 20.30
C TRP A 94 0.63 -2.27 21.08
N HIS A 95 1.65 -1.47 21.36
CA HIS A 95 2.93 -1.92 21.91
C HIS A 95 3.12 -1.42 23.34
N HIS A 96 2.50 -2.12 24.29
CA HIS A 96 2.60 -1.79 25.72
C HIS A 96 4.06 -1.67 26.19
N GLY A 97 4.36 -0.59 26.91
CA GLY A 97 5.67 -0.37 27.53
C GLY A 97 6.81 -0.06 26.56
N LYS A 98 6.54 0.09 25.26
CA LYS A 98 7.52 0.50 24.25
C LYS A 98 7.18 1.86 23.69
N THR A 99 8.20 2.65 23.39
CA THR A 99 8.01 3.85 22.57
C THR A 99 7.74 3.44 21.12
N CYS A 100 7.10 4.35 20.39
CA CYS A 100 6.90 4.28 18.96
C CYS A 100 8.16 3.90 18.16
N GLU A 101 9.31 4.53 18.49
CA GLU A 101 10.60 4.28 17.86
C GLU A 101 11.08 2.84 18.10
N GLN A 102 10.90 2.33 19.33
CA GLN A 102 11.27 0.96 19.68
C GLN A 102 10.37 -0.08 18.98
N ALA A 103 9.10 0.25 18.75
CA ALA A 103 8.17 -0.63 18.07
C ALA A 103 8.38 -0.66 16.54
N GLY A 104 8.63 0.50 15.92
CA GLY A 104 8.90 0.63 14.49
C GLY A 104 10.24 0.04 14.03
N GLY A 105 11.16 -0.23 14.97
CA GLY A 105 12.50 -0.76 14.66
C GLY A 105 12.56 -2.28 14.37
N LEU A 106 11.50 -3.04 14.63
CA LEU A 106 11.50 -4.48 14.46
C LEU A 106 11.02 -4.88 13.06
N LYS A 107 11.93 -4.80 12.08
CA LYS A 107 11.74 -5.45 10.77
C LYS A 107 11.56 -6.96 10.97
N SER A 108 10.57 -7.55 10.31
CA SER A 108 10.37 -9.00 10.32
C SER A 108 11.59 -9.70 9.73
N LYS A 109 11.72 -11.02 9.95
CA LYS A 109 12.78 -11.81 9.32
C LYS A 109 12.67 -11.72 7.79
N GLU A 110 11.44 -11.79 7.26
CA GLU A 110 11.14 -11.68 5.84
C GLU A 110 11.55 -10.31 5.27
N ASP A 111 11.32 -9.22 6.01
CA ASP A 111 11.75 -7.88 5.59
C ASP A 111 13.28 -7.77 5.57
N ARG A 112 13.96 -8.34 6.56
CA ARG A 112 15.44 -8.35 6.62
C ARG A 112 16.03 -9.18 5.49
N ASP A 113 15.46 -10.36 5.24
CA ASP A 113 15.88 -11.25 4.16
C ASP A 113 15.62 -10.59 2.79
N SER A 114 14.48 -9.91 2.64
CA SER A 114 14.15 -9.12 1.45
C SER A 114 15.15 -7.97 1.23
N GLU A 115 15.49 -7.24 2.29
CA GLU A 115 16.49 -6.17 2.21
C GLU A 115 17.89 -6.68 1.88
N ALA A 116 18.28 -7.81 2.50
CA ALA A 116 19.55 -8.46 2.19
C ALA A 116 19.59 -8.91 0.72
N TRP A 117 18.49 -9.47 0.21
CA TRP A 117 18.36 -9.83 -1.19
C TRP A 117 18.47 -8.61 -2.09
N ILE A 118 17.72 -7.53 -1.83
CA ILE A 118 17.80 -6.28 -2.61
C ILE A 118 19.23 -5.75 -2.65
N ARG A 119 19.92 -5.72 -1.50
CA ARG A 119 21.33 -5.29 -1.42
C ARG A 119 22.25 -6.21 -2.22
N SER A 120 21.99 -7.51 -2.27
CA SER A 120 22.78 -8.45 -3.07
C SER A 120 22.57 -8.28 -4.58
N GLN A 121 21.39 -7.81 -5.00
CA GLN A 121 21.00 -7.69 -6.40
C GLN A 121 21.14 -6.27 -6.98
N THR A 122 21.43 -5.27 -6.15
CA THR A 122 21.49 -3.87 -6.57
C THR A 122 22.83 -3.22 -6.23
N LYS A 123 23.22 -2.24 -7.04
CA LYS A 123 24.35 -1.34 -6.77
C LYS A 123 23.89 0.09 -6.95
N ASN A 124 24.47 1.01 -6.19
CA ASN A 124 24.10 2.41 -6.26
C ASN A 124 24.73 3.06 -7.50
N CYS A 125 23.97 3.91 -8.20
CA CYS A 125 24.52 4.71 -9.28
C CYS A 125 25.62 5.65 -8.71
N PRO A 126 26.84 5.64 -9.26
CA PRO A 126 27.94 6.50 -8.80
C PRO A 126 27.64 7.99 -8.79
N ARG A 127 26.69 8.45 -9.62
CA ARG A 127 26.36 9.87 -9.77
C ARG A 127 25.27 10.32 -8.80
N CYS A 128 24.19 9.55 -8.66
CA CYS A 128 22.99 9.98 -7.94
C CYS A 128 22.62 9.09 -6.75
N GLY A 129 23.37 8.01 -6.49
CA GLY A 129 23.15 7.11 -5.37
C GLY A 129 21.95 6.17 -5.49
N VAL A 130 21.11 6.30 -6.53
CA VAL A 130 19.92 5.45 -6.71
C VAL A 130 20.31 3.99 -6.93
N ALA A 131 19.72 3.09 -6.14
CA ALA A 131 19.89 1.65 -6.28
C ALA A 131 19.43 1.19 -7.67
N THR A 132 20.30 0.51 -8.38
CA THR A 132 20.08 0.04 -9.75
C THR A 132 20.30 -1.47 -9.78
N MET A 133 19.40 -2.21 -10.44
CA MET A 133 19.51 -3.64 -10.65
C MET A 133 20.08 -3.91 -12.05
N LYS A 134 20.93 -4.93 -12.19
CA LYS A 134 21.47 -5.33 -13.50
C LYS A 134 20.42 -6.09 -14.31
N SER A 135 19.91 -5.49 -15.38
CA SER A 135 18.99 -6.15 -16.31
C SER A 135 19.77 -6.95 -17.38
N GLY A 136 20.37 -8.07 -16.98
CA GLY A 136 20.95 -9.10 -17.87
C GLY A 136 22.20 -8.71 -18.70
N GLY A 137 23.02 -9.72 -19.04
CA GLY A 137 24.01 -9.77 -20.14
C GLY A 137 25.15 -8.73 -20.18
N CYS A 138 24.82 -7.45 -20.27
CA CYS A 138 25.77 -6.36 -20.48
C CYS A 138 26.19 -5.72 -19.14
N ASP A 139 27.47 -5.36 -19.01
CA ASP A 139 27.95 -4.61 -17.85
C ASP A 139 27.63 -3.10 -17.94
N GLY A 140 27.17 -2.62 -19.10
CA GLY A 140 26.72 -1.24 -19.29
C GLY A 140 25.33 -1.01 -18.70
N ILE A 141 25.23 -0.18 -17.67
CA ILE A 141 24.00 0.20 -16.99
C ILE A 141 23.62 1.61 -17.39
N PHE A 142 22.36 1.84 -17.75
CA PHE A 142 21.81 3.18 -17.94
C PHE A 142 20.94 3.58 -16.75
N CYS A 143 21.36 4.59 -15.99
CA CYS A 143 20.59 5.08 -14.85
C CYS A 143 19.49 6.06 -15.30
N LYS A 144 18.37 6.08 -14.56
CA LYS A 144 17.28 7.05 -14.75
C LYS A 144 17.71 8.52 -14.63
N CYS A 145 18.85 8.81 -14.00
CA CYS A 145 19.44 10.15 -13.97
C CYS A 145 20.13 10.57 -15.29
N GLY A 146 20.04 9.72 -16.32
CA GLY A 146 20.57 9.97 -17.67
C GLY A 146 22.05 9.60 -17.85
N LYS A 147 22.71 9.01 -16.84
CA LYS A 147 24.12 8.62 -16.93
C LYS A 147 24.27 7.10 -17.06
N SER A 148 25.10 6.68 -18.01
CA SER A 148 25.57 5.30 -18.10
C SER A 148 26.83 5.06 -17.27
N TRP A 149 26.95 3.87 -16.71
CA TRP A 149 28.10 3.43 -15.93
C TRP A 149 28.30 1.92 -16.05
N ASN A 150 29.48 1.43 -15.72
CA ASN A 150 29.82 0.00 -15.82
C ASN A 150 29.64 -0.71 -14.47
N TRP A 151 28.88 -1.79 -14.45
CA TRP A 151 28.55 -2.57 -13.26
C TRP A 151 29.77 -3.13 -12.51
N LYS A 152 30.86 -3.43 -13.23
CA LYS A 152 32.10 -3.98 -12.67
C LYS A 152 33.09 -2.90 -12.23
N SER A 153 32.85 -1.63 -12.50
CA SER A 153 33.73 -0.57 -12.02
C SER A 153 33.73 -0.54 -10.49
N ASN A 154 34.92 -0.57 -9.90
CA ASN A 154 35.13 -0.35 -8.48
C ASN A 154 34.94 1.15 -8.20
N ILE A 155 33.71 1.55 -7.88
CA ILE A 155 33.40 2.84 -7.28
C ILE A 155 32.85 2.57 -5.89
#